data_AF-A0A497LNJ5-F1
#
_entry.id   AF-A0A497LNJ5-F1
#
_cell.length_a   1.000
_cell.length_b   1.000
_cell.length_c   1.000
_cell.angle_alpha   90.00
_cell.angle_beta   90.00
_cell.angle_gamma   90.00
#
_symmetry.space_group_name_H-M   'P 1'
#
loop_
_entity.id
_entity.type
_entity.pdbx_description
1 polymer ?
#
loop_
_entity_poly.entity_id
_entity_poly.type
_entity_poly.pdbx_seq_one_letter_code
_entity_poly.pdbx_strand_id
1 'polypeptide(L)'
;MSSQREKRLTLVISDADGKELFKVADKLSPDLAVRFKSAIAATISGCRKNSFLWNVFMHYGCDVEVVKRELSRQYNEKGTMGMGSYWGFRYNVVLEGLKRVGIKTKPRVYNNAPHGLAEEAFKRYGGIKKVLASFSSMLEFSKVCKVSSCNLGEYLHRSGYFYDRSEGKWKERR
;
A
#
# COMPACT_ATOMS: atom_id res chain seq x y z
N MET A 1 6.57 37.34 -27.63
CA MET A 1 6.98 37.31 -26.21
C MET A 1 7.66 35.97 -25.96
N SER A 2 8.98 35.93 -25.79
CA SER A 2 9.71 34.68 -25.55
C SER A 2 9.45 34.19 -24.12
N SER A 3 9.01 32.94 -23.97
CA SER A 3 8.94 32.31 -22.65
C SER A 3 10.38 32.08 -22.18
N GLN A 4 10.83 32.86 -21.19
CA GLN A 4 12.01 32.48 -20.41
C GLN A 4 11.71 31.15 -19.73
N ARG A 5 12.20 30.04 -20.30
CA ARG A 5 12.30 28.77 -19.58
C ARG A 5 13.30 29.02 -18.45
N GLU A 6 12.79 29.24 -17.24
CA GLU A 6 13.61 29.23 -16.03
C GLU A 6 14.49 27.99 -16.06
N LYS A 7 15.81 28.19 -16.11
CA LYS A 7 16.79 27.12 -15.98
C LYS A 7 16.72 26.63 -14.53
N ARG A 8 15.89 25.61 -14.28
CA ARG A 8 15.88 24.92 -12.99
C ARG A 8 17.20 24.17 -12.85
N LEU A 9 18.01 24.59 -11.88
CA LEU A 9 19.13 23.79 -11.40
C LEU A 9 18.55 22.56 -10.71
N THR A 10 18.67 21.41 -11.36
CA THR A 10 18.34 20.12 -10.76
C THR A 10 19.52 19.69 -9.91
N LEU A 11 19.42 19.90 -8.60
CA LEU A 11 20.41 19.39 -7.66
C LEU A 11 20.23 17.85 -7.57
N VAL A 12 21.27 17.10 -7.96
CA VAL A 12 21.31 15.66 -7.76
C VAL A 12 22.13 15.41 -6.51
N ILE A 13 21.47 14.92 -5.46
CA ILE A 13 22.11 14.54 -4.19
C ILE A 13 22.11 13.00 -4.14
N SER A 14 23.24 12.39 -3.77
CA SER A 14 23.27 10.95 -3.52
C SER A 14 22.50 10.60 -2.24
N ASP A 15 22.08 9.34 -2.09
CA ASP A 15 21.38 8.88 -0.88
C ASP A 15 22.24 9.10 0.39
N ALA A 16 23.55 8.88 0.28
CA ALA A 16 24.50 9.09 1.38
C ALA A 16 24.62 10.57 1.74
N ASP A 17 24.82 11.44 0.74
CA ASP A 17 24.94 12.88 0.95
C ASP A 17 23.64 13.48 1.51
N GLY A 18 22.48 12.96 1.08
CA GLY A 18 21.18 13.43 1.56
C GLY A 18 21.03 13.28 3.08
N LYS A 19 21.42 12.13 3.62
CA LYS A 19 21.44 11.87 5.05
C LYS A 19 22.42 12.78 5.80
N GLU A 20 23.62 12.97 5.26
CA GLU A 20 24.63 13.82 5.89
C GLU A 20 24.21 15.29 5.89
N LEU A 21 23.76 15.80 4.75
CA LEU A 21 23.25 17.17 4.61
C LEU A 21 22.06 17.42 5.54
N PHE A 22 21.17 16.44 5.73
CA PHE A 22 20.05 16.56 6.64
C PHE A 22 20.50 16.74 8.10
N LYS A 23 21.58 16.05 8.52
CA LYS A 23 22.18 16.23 9.85
C LYS A 23 22.93 17.55 9.96
N VAL A 24 23.66 17.95 8.93
CA VAL A 24 24.39 19.23 8.92
C VAL A 24 23.44 20.41 9.01
N ALA A 25 22.23 20.30 8.45
CA ALA A 25 21.21 21.33 8.53
C ALA A 25 20.84 21.72 9.98
N ASP A 26 21.00 20.83 10.97
CA ASP A 26 20.77 21.14 12.39
C ASP A 26 21.76 22.14 12.99
N LYS A 27 22.88 22.39 12.30
CA LYS A 27 23.88 23.40 12.69
C LYS A 27 23.51 24.81 12.20
N LEU A 28 22.46 24.94 11.39
CA LEU A 28 21.99 26.22 10.84
C LEU A 28 21.01 26.88 11.81
N SER A 29 20.64 28.14 11.54
CA SER A 29 19.54 28.78 12.26
C SER A 29 18.23 28.00 12.06
N PRO A 30 17.29 28.01 13.02
CA PRO A 30 16.09 27.17 12.96
C PRO A 30 15.26 27.32 11.68
N ASP A 31 15.04 28.55 11.21
CA ASP A 31 14.30 28.81 9.96
C ASP A 31 15.04 28.24 8.74
N LEU A 32 16.37 28.43 8.69
CA LEU A 32 17.19 27.94 7.60
C LEU A 32 17.27 26.41 7.60
N ALA A 33 17.41 25.80 8.79
CA ALA A 33 17.42 24.35 8.98
C ALA A 33 16.15 23.70 8.41
N VAL A 34 14.97 24.26 8.72
CA VAL A 34 13.69 23.75 8.21
C VAL A 34 13.61 23.85 6.69
N ARG A 35 14.00 24.99 6.11
CA ARG A 35 14.00 25.17 4.65
C ARG A 35 14.96 24.21 3.96
N PHE A 36 16.15 24.04 4.52
CA PHE A 36 17.18 23.17 3.97
C PHE A 36 16.77 21.70 4.03
N LYS A 37 16.29 21.22 5.18
CA LYS A 37 15.73 19.87 5.35
C LYS A 37 14.57 19.60 4.40
N SER A 38 13.67 20.57 4.27
CA SER A 38 12.54 20.49 3.33
C SER A 38 12.99 20.33 1.88
N ALA A 39 14.05 21.05 1.47
CA ALA A 39 14.61 20.96 0.12
C ALA A 39 15.30 19.60 -0.10
N ILE A 40 16.12 19.15 0.85
CA ILE A 40 16.79 17.84 0.79
C ILE A 40 15.75 16.72 0.66
N ALA A 41 14.71 16.74 1.50
CA ALA A 41 13.64 15.74 1.44
C ALA A 41 12.90 15.77 0.10
N ALA A 42 12.68 16.95 -0.50
CA ALA A 42 12.06 17.06 -1.81
C ALA A 42 12.94 16.47 -2.92
N THR A 43 14.25 16.72 -2.85
CA THR A 43 15.23 16.19 -3.79
C THR A 43 15.34 14.67 -3.69
N ILE A 44 15.59 14.13 -2.49
CA ILE A 44 15.81 12.68 -2.29
C ILE A 44 14.52 11.89 -2.57
N SER A 45 13.37 12.36 -2.08
CA SER A 45 12.10 11.66 -2.35
C SER A 45 11.60 11.83 -3.80
N GLY A 46 12.15 12.79 -4.55
CA GLY A 46 11.62 13.21 -5.85
C GLY A 46 10.17 13.70 -5.81
N CYS A 47 9.69 14.12 -4.64
CA CYS A 47 8.31 14.50 -4.41
C CYS A 47 8.16 15.93 -3.90
N ARG A 48 7.03 16.56 -4.21
CA ARG A 48 6.68 17.88 -3.69
C ARG A 48 6.51 17.86 -2.17
N LYS A 49 6.72 19.03 -1.56
CA LYS A 49 6.46 19.28 -0.13
C LYS A 49 5.06 18.80 0.28
N ASN A 50 4.95 18.26 1.49
CA ASN A 50 3.73 17.69 2.08
C ASN A 50 3.13 16.48 1.33
N SER A 51 3.86 15.88 0.40
CA SER A 51 3.49 14.56 -0.13
C SER A 51 3.83 13.46 0.89
N PHE A 52 3.24 12.27 0.71
CA PHE A 52 3.50 11.12 1.56
C PHE A 52 5.00 10.82 1.68
N LEU A 53 5.71 10.61 0.56
CA LEU A 53 7.14 10.33 0.62
C LEU A 53 7.93 11.52 1.17
N TRP A 54 7.59 12.76 0.82
CA TRP A 54 8.28 13.92 1.42
C TRP A 54 8.17 13.92 2.95
N ASN A 55 6.98 13.67 3.50
CA ASN A 55 6.76 13.58 4.96
C ASN A 55 7.59 12.44 5.57
N VAL A 56 7.61 11.27 4.92
CA VAL A 56 8.37 10.10 5.38
C VAL A 56 9.88 10.39 5.40
N PHE A 57 10.41 10.99 4.32
CA PHE A 57 11.82 11.34 4.21
C PHE A 57 12.21 12.43 5.22
N MET A 58 11.35 13.44 5.44
CA MET A 58 11.53 14.42 6.51
C MET A 58 11.59 13.74 7.89
N HIS A 59 10.68 12.80 8.15
CA HIS A 59 10.57 12.14 9.45
C HIS A 59 11.77 11.23 9.75
N TYR A 60 12.26 10.49 8.76
CA TYR A 60 13.42 9.60 8.92
C TYR A 60 14.76 10.24 8.51
N GLY A 61 14.84 11.56 8.47
CA GLY A 61 16.10 12.28 8.29
C GLY A 61 16.79 12.03 6.95
N CYS A 62 16.00 11.78 5.90
CA CYS A 62 16.46 11.43 4.56
C CYS A 62 17.39 10.21 4.48
N ASP A 63 17.35 9.33 5.47
CA ASP A 63 18.04 8.04 5.43
C ASP A 63 17.22 7.03 4.63
N VAL A 64 17.58 6.83 3.36
CA VAL A 64 16.86 5.99 2.40
C VAL A 64 16.70 4.54 2.89
N GLU A 65 17.73 3.99 3.53
CA GLU A 65 17.70 2.61 4.01
C GLU A 65 16.77 2.46 5.23
N VAL A 66 16.78 3.44 6.13
CA VAL A 66 15.81 3.50 7.24
C VAL A 66 14.39 3.68 6.70
N VAL A 67 14.19 4.57 5.73
CA VAL A 67 12.89 4.78 5.07
C VAL A 67 12.36 3.48 4.48
N LYS A 68 13.16 2.78 3.66
CA LYS A 68 12.76 1.51 3.03
C LYS A 68 12.41 0.45 4.07
N ARG A 69 13.28 0.26 5.08
CA ARG A 69 13.08 -0.71 6.15
C ARG A 69 11.78 -0.45 6.91
N GLU A 70 11.57 0.80 7.31
CA GLU A 70 10.46 1.17 8.18
C GLU A 70 9.12 1.22 7.43
N LEU A 71 9.11 1.70 6.18
CA LEU A 71 7.93 1.58 5.32
C LEU A 71 7.58 0.12 5.02
N SER A 72 8.57 -0.75 4.83
CA SER A 72 8.33 -2.19 4.63
C SER A 72 7.72 -2.84 5.87
N ARG A 73 8.28 -2.54 7.06
CA ARG A 73 7.75 -3.00 8.35
C ARG A 73 6.30 -2.55 8.52
N GLN A 74 6.03 -1.27 8.35
CA GLN A 74 4.67 -0.72 8.46
C GLN A 74 3.72 -1.36 7.45
N TYR A 75 4.12 -1.50 6.19
CA TYR A 75 3.28 -2.14 5.17
C TYR A 75 2.91 -3.59 5.56
N ASN A 76 3.86 -4.35 6.11
CA ASN A 76 3.62 -5.72 6.55
C ASN A 76 2.69 -5.79 7.77
N GLU A 77 2.81 -4.86 8.72
CA GLU A 77 2.01 -4.84 9.94
C GLU A 77 0.59 -4.32 9.74
N LYS A 78 0.42 -3.22 9.00
CA LYS A 78 -0.86 -2.48 8.94
C LYS A 78 -1.43 -2.29 7.54
N GLY A 79 -0.69 -2.66 6.49
CA GLY A 79 -1.08 -2.46 5.09
C GLY A 79 -1.24 -0.98 4.71
N THR A 80 -1.64 -0.73 3.46
CA THR A 80 -1.78 0.64 2.92
C THR A 80 -2.92 1.44 3.57
N MET A 81 -3.99 0.79 4.03
CA MET A 81 -5.09 1.45 4.74
C MET A 81 -4.65 1.94 6.13
N GLY A 82 -3.98 1.09 6.91
CA GLY A 82 -3.45 1.47 8.22
C GLY A 82 -2.36 2.52 8.11
N MET A 83 -1.49 2.43 7.10
CA MET A 83 -0.48 3.45 6.82
C MET A 83 -1.12 4.77 6.38
N GLY A 84 -2.17 4.71 5.57
CA GLY A 84 -2.91 5.91 5.16
C GLY A 84 -3.50 6.66 6.35
N SER A 85 -4.08 5.94 7.31
CA SER A 85 -4.60 6.51 8.55
C SER A 85 -3.48 7.10 9.42
N TYR A 86 -2.36 6.38 9.57
CA TYR A 86 -1.22 6.84 10.36
C TYR A 86 -0.53 8.09 9.79
N TRP A 87 -0.34 8.14 8.46
CA TRP A 87 0.36 9.24 7.80
C TRP A 87 -0.56 10.37 7.32
N GLY A 88 -1.88 10.21 7.40
CA GLY A 88 -2.86 11.19 6.92
C GLY A 88 -3.00 11.25 5.39
N PHE A 89 -2.81 10.13 4.69
CA PHE A 89 -2.93 10.06 3.22
C PHE A 89 -3.88 8.96 2.77
N ARG A 90 -4.45 9.11 1.56
CA ARG A 90 -5.25 8.04 0.94
C ARG A 90 -4.38 6.82 0.65
N TYR A 91 -4.96 5.61 0.80
CA TYR A 91 -4.24 4.34 0.63
C TYR A 91 -3.54 4.20 -0.72
N ASN A 92 -4.12 4.76 -1.80
CA ASN A 92 -3.55 4.72 -3.14
C ASN A 92 -2.29 5.61 -3.25
N VAL A 93 -2.26 6.74 -2.55
CA VAL A 93 -1.07 7.61 -2.47
C VAL A 93 0.06 6.89 -1.74
N VAL A 94 -0.27 6.20 -0.64
CA VAL A 94 0.71 5.37 0.09
C VAL A 94 1.24 4.25 -0.80
N LEU A 95 0.35 3.53 -1.50
CA LEU A 95 0.73 2.42 -2.38
C LEU A 95 1.70 2.86 -3.48
N GLU A 96 1.42 3.97 -4.17
CA GLU A 96 2.31 4.52 -5.19
C GLU A 96 3.65 4.99 -4.59
N GLY A 97 3.62 5.55 -3.37
CA GLY A 97 4.83 5.88 -2.62
C GLY A 97 5.71 4.66 -2.36
N LEU A 98 5.13 3.57 -1.86
CA LEU A 98 5.85 2.31 -1.60
C LEU A 98 6.52 1.76 -2.87
N LYS A 99 5.79 1.73 -3.99
CA LYS A 99 6.35 1.29 -5.28
C LYS A 99 7.52 2.16 -5.73
N ARG A 100 7.40 3.48 -5.57
CA ARG A 100 8.43 4.43 -6.00
C ARG A 100 9.75 4.27 -5.25
N VAL A 101 9.72 3.82 -4.00
CA VAL A 101 10.92 3.50 -3.22
C VAL A 101 11.36 2.04 -3.35
N GLY A 102 10.78 1.29 -4.29
CA GLY A 102 11.16 -0.09 -4.58
C GLY A 102 10.62 -1.14 -3.61
N ILE A 103 9.65 -0.79 -2.76
CA ILE A 103 9.04 -1.76 -1.83
C ILE A 103 8.06 -2.63 -2.60
N LYS A 104 8.29 -3.95 -2.55
CA LYS A 104 7.41 -4.93 -3.20
C LYS A 104 6.07 -4.99 -2.46
N THR A 105 5.06 -4.38 -3.06
CA THR A 105 3.69 -4.48 -2.59
C THR A 105 3.03 -5.76 -3.09
N LYS A 106 2.09 -6.31 -2.33
CA LYS A 106 1.29 -7.47 -2.78
C LYS A 106 0.64 -7.16 -4.14
N PRO A 107 0.61 -8.13 -5.08
CA PRO A 107 0.02 -7.94 -6.40
C PRO A 107 -1.38 -7.36 -6.32
N ARG A 108 -1.73 -6.49 -7.27
CA ARG A 108 -3.05 -5.85 -7.35
C ARG A 108 -4.20 -6.87 -7.39
N VAL A 109 -3.95 -8.10 -7.80
CA VAL A 109 -4.91 -9.22 -7.73
C VAL A 109 -5.44 -9.42 -6.30
N TYR A 110 -4.60 -9.24 -5.28
CA TYR A 110 -4.99 -9.30 -3.86
C TYR A 110 -5.77 -8.08 -3.36
N ASN A 111 -5.71 -6.94 -4.06
CA ASN A 111 -6.39 -5.70 -3.67
C ASN A 111 -7.63 -5.36 -4.52
N ASN A 112 -7.69 -5.82 -5.78
CA ASN A 112 -8.70 -5.41 -6.77
C ASN A 112 -9.34 -6.59 -7.53
N ALA A 113 -8.97 -7.85 -7.27
CA ALA A 113 -9.66 -9.01 -7.84
C ALA A 113 -10.25 -9.89 -6.73
N PRO A 114 -11.20 -9.38 -5.93
CA PRO A 114 -11.93 -10.20 -4.96
C PRO A 114 -12.56 -11.42 -5.65
N HIS A 115 -13.02 -11.25 -6.90
CA HIS A 115 -13.65 -12.30 -7.72
C HIS A 115 -12.67 -13.29 -8.33
N GLY A 116 -11.55 -12.82 -8.91
CA GLY A 116 -10.55 -13.71 -9.52
C GLY A 116 -9.87 -14.62 -8.50
N LEU A 117 -9.57 -14.10 -7.31
CA LEU A 117 -9.01 -14.92 -6.22
C LEU A 117 -10.03 -15.87 -5.61
N ALA A 118 -11.29 -15.45 -5.49
CA ALA A 118 -12.35 -16.35 -5.06
C ALA A 118 -12.56 -17.47 -6.09
N GLU A 119 -12.65 -17.15 -7.38
CA GLU A 119 -12.76 -18.12 -8.47
C GLU A 119 -11.59 -19.11 -8.49
N GLU A 120 -10.35 -18.61 -8.44
CA GLU A 120 -9.15 -19.45 -8.37
C GLU A 120 -9.14 -20.32 -7.10
N ALA A 121 -9.56 -19.78 -5.96
CA ALA A 121 -9.69 -20.55 -4.73
C ALA A 121 -10.75 -21.64 -4.88
N PHE A 122 -11.95 -21.33 -5.35
CA PHE A 122 -12.97 -22.35 -5.59
C PHE A 122 -12.48 -23.41 -6.57
N LYS A 123 -11.86 -23.03 -7.71
CA LYS A 123 -11.27 -23.99 -8.67
C LYS A 123 -10.19 -24.87 -8.03
N ARG A 124 -9.24 -24.29 -7.28
CA ARG A 124 -8.16 -25.03 -6.61
C ARG A 124 -8.68 -26.07 -5.63
N TYR A 125 -9.79 -25.78 -4.96
CA TYR A 125 -10.41 -26.69 -3.98
C TYR A 125 -11.54 -27.55 -4.61
N GLY A 126 -11.55 -27.69 -5.94
CA GLY A 126 -12.42 -28.61 -6.68
C GLY A 126 -13.83 -28.09 -6.99
N GLY A 127 -13.99 -26.76 -7.05
CA GLY A 127 -15.21 -26.07 -7.42
C GLY A 127 -16.12 -25.73 -6.22
N ILE A 128 -17.15 -24.93 -6.50
CA ILE A 128 -18.12 -24.45 -5.49
C ILE A 128 -18.75 -25.61 -4.71
N LYS A 129 -19.26 -26.63 -5.40
CA LYS A 129 -19.95 -27.76 -4.77
C LYS A 129 -19.06 -28.52 -3.79
N LYS A 130 -17.79 -28.76 -4.15
CA LYS A 130 -16.84 -29.45 -3.28
C LYS A 130 -16.49 -28.61 -2.06
N VAL A 131 -16.26 -27.31 -2.25
CA VAL A 131 -16.00 -26.39 -1.14
C VAL A 131 -17.19 -26.31 -0.18
N LEU A 132 -18.42 -26.18 -0.67
CA LEU A 132 -19.61 -26.13 0.18
C LEU A 132 -19.87 -27.44 0.93
N ALA A 133 -19.42 -28.57 0.41
CA ALA A 133 -19.49 -29.86 1.10
C ALA A 133 -18.36 -30.05 2.12
N SER A 134 -17.16 -29.52 1.86
CA SER A 134 -15.97 -29.72 2.70
C SER A 134 -15.81 -28.70 3.82
N PHE A 135 -16.42 -27.52 3.70
CA PHE A 135 -16.29 -26.43 4.68
C PHE A 135 -17.66 -26.05 5.24
N SER A 136 -17.75 -25.91 6.56
CA SER A 136 -19.02 -25.57 7.23
C SER A 136 -19.45 -24.12 6.97
N SER A 137 -18.49 -23.24 6.68
CA SER A 137 -18.75 -21.83 6.40
C SER A 137 -17.69 -21.20 5.50
N MET A 138 -18.03 -20.06 4.87
CA MET A 138 -17.06 -19.25 4.13
C MET A 138 -15.99 -18.65 5.03
N LEU A 139 -16.23 -18.52 6.34
CA LEU A 139 -15.23 -18.07 7.30
C LEU A 139 -14.13 -19.11 7.49
N GLU A 140 -14.50 -20.39 7.58
CA GLU A 140 -13.54 -21.48 7.65
C GLU A 140 -12.76 -21.63 6.34
N PHE A 141 -13.48 -21.60 5.21
CA PHE A 141 -12.82 -21.66 3.91
C PHE A 141 -11.84 -20.49 3.72
N SER A 142 -12.23 -19.28 4.12
CA SER A 142 -11.41 -18.07 4.12
C SER A 142 -10.07 -18.24 4.86
N LYS A 143 -10.09 -18.88 6.03
CA LYS A 143 -8.88 -19.16 6.81
C LYS A 143 -7.92 -20.10 6.09
N VAL A 144 -8.45 -21.03 5.31
CA VAL A 144 -7.67 -22.03 4.57
C VAL A 144 -7.14 -21.47 3.26
N CYS A 145 -7.99 -20.85 2.44
CA CYS A 145 -7.59 -20.32 1.13
C CYS A 145 -6.96 -18.91 1.19
N LYS A 146 -6.97 -18.27 2.37
CA LYS A 146 -6.44 -16.92 2.62
C LYS A 146 -7.10 -15.82 1.78
N VAL A 147 -8.36 -16.02 1.39
CA VAL A 147 -9.22 -15.04 0.72
C VAL A 147 -10.30 -14.57 1.69
N SER A 148 -10.65 -13.28 1.70
CA SER A 148 -11.71 -12.75 2.58
C SER A 148 -13.03 -13.49 2.39
N SER A 149 -13.70 -13.85 3.50
CA SER A 149 -15.02 -14.49 3.49
C SER A 149 -16.08 -13.66 2.75
N CYS A 150 -15.99 -12.33 2.81
CA CYS A 150 -16.87 -11.45 2.05
C CYS A 150 -16.70 -11.64 0.54
N ASN A 151 -15.46 -11.68 0.05
CA ASN A 151 -15.17 -11.86 -1.38
C ASN A 151 -15.62 -13.24 -1.88
N LEU A 152 -15.44 -14.28 -1.04
CA LEU A 152 -15.94 -15.62 -1.33
C LEU A 152 -17.48 -15.62 -1.44
N GLY A 153 -18.17 -14.93 -0.54
CA GLY A 153 -19.64 -14.79 -0.58
C GLY A 153 -20.14 -13.99 -1.79
N GLU A 154 -19.46 -12.91 -2.15
CA GLU A 154 -19.80 -12.15 -3.36
C GLU A 154 -19.62 -12.98 -4.64
N TYR A 155 -18.55 -13.78 -4.72
CA TYR A 155 -18.36 -14.69 -5.85
C TYR A 155 -19.48 -15.71 -5.93
N LEU A 156 -19.84 -16.35 -4.82
CA LEU A 156 -20.98 -17.28 -4.75
C LEU A 156 -22.27 -16.62 -5.26
N HIS A 157 -22.58 -15.39 -4.82
CA HIS A 157 -23.75 -14.66 -5.31
C HIS A 157 -23.77 -14.48 -6.83
N ARG A 158 -22.63 -14.12 -7.42
CA ARG A 158 -22.50 -13.94 -8.87
C ARG A 158 -22.54 -15.27 -9.63
N SER A 159 -22.08 -16.35 -9.01
CA SER A 159 -22.14 -17.71 -9.53
C SER A 159 -23.53 -18.37 -9.35
N GLY A 160 -24.55 -17.59 -8.99
CA GLY A 160 -25.92 -18.09 -8.87
C GLY A 160 -26.23 -18.73 -7.52
N TYR A 161 -25.46 -18.49 -6.47
CA TYR A 161 -25.75 -18.99 -5.13
C TYR A 161 -26.38 -17.91 -4.24
N PHE A 162 -27.03 -18.34 -3.16
CA PHE A 162 -27.52 -17.47 -2.10
C PHE A 162 -27.29 -18.09 -0.74
N TYR A 163 -27.13 -17.24 0.27
CA TYR A 163 -27.03 -17.69 1.65
C TYR A 163 -28.42 -17.78 2.27
N ASP A 164 -28.86 -18.99 2.55
CA ASP A 164 -30.08 -19.27 3.29
C ASP A 164 -29.81 -19.07 4.78
N ARG A 165 -30.38 -18.01 5.35
CA ARG A 165 -30.21 -17.66 6.76
C ARG A 165 -30.97 -18.62 7.70
N SER A 166 -32.03 -19.27 7.20
CA SER A 166 -32.82 -20.20 8.01
C SER A 166 -32.07 -21.51 8.27
N GLU A 167 -31.31 -21.96 7.27
CA GLU A 167 -30.49 -23.18 7.36
C GLU A 167 -29.01 -22.91 7.61
N GLY A 168 -28.58 -21.65 7.57
CA GLY A 168 -27.19 -21.24 7.74
C GLY A 168 -26.24 -21.71 6.62
N LYS A 169 -26.76 -21.95 5.41
CA LYS A 169 -26.03 -22.61 4.31
C LYS A 169 -26.14 -21.88 2.99
N TRP A 170 -25.13 -22.05 2.13
CA TRP A 170 -25.19 -21.58 0.75
C TRP A 170 -25.93 -22.58 -0.15
N LYS A 171 -26.86 -22.09 -0.96
CA LYS A 171 -27.68 -22.88 -1.89
C LYS A 171 -27.59 -22.32 -3.31
N GLU A 172 -27.71 -23.20 -4.29
CA GLU A 172 -27.78 -22.84 -5.72
C GLU A 172 -29.19 -22.27 -6.01
N ARG A 173 -29.26 -21.09 -6.63
CA ARG A 173 -30.50 -20.54 -7.17
C ARG A 173 -30.84 -21.39 -8.40
N ARG A 174 -31.91 -22.18 -8.31
CA ARG A 174 -32.43 -22.93 -9.44
C ARG A 174 -32.93 -22.00 -10.54
#